data_AF-A0A848NUX9-F1
#
_entry.id   AF-A0A848NUX9-F1
#
_cell.length_a   1.000
_cell.length_b   1.000
_cell.length_c   1.000
_cell.angle_alpha   90.00
_cell.angle_beta   90.00
_cell.angle_gamma   90.00
#
_symmetry.space_group_name_H-M   'P 1'
#
loop_
_entity.id
_entity.type
_entity.pdbx_description
1 polymer ?
#
loop_
_entity_poly.entity_id
_entity_poly.type
_entity_poly.pdbx_seq_one_letter_code
_entity_poly.pdbx_strand_id
1 'polypeptide(L)'
;MAKQVEAFRREGFRRAAVVGALVVFGGVWQAAFAQPSGADGSDFLYRVQPGDTLISLADRYMSSVEGWRLLQQRNHVADPYRLQPGSVLRIPFDRIPVVPATAQVVFARDATTADRKPLQAGMKLAEDAQIETGDKGAVTLAFDDGTRVTVPPGSRVALSRVRAFARAGLIDVRVHVKQGEAESNVSPKKTGVGRYEISTPALVTGVRGTRFRVQASESVSTSSVLEGEVATKAGRRTQGVKAGFGVQVSGGHLKRAALPAAPKLDAIPDLVQRPCFRATWQPVKGAVAYRAAVARDASLTELSAYQHSKTPGATLCGDEDGDYTLVVQSIDALGLTSPSAARPFTVRLHPEAPYTIQPASGKTYRSGELAFSWAAVSDARSYDMEVADAETFASPAIQEHGQDVRVSKTLSAGTWWWRVRSVAEGGKTGPWSDALRFQTLDIPPGAVPPASVDAGDDGMLHAHWPALTPELAAAGARTRVQLASEPTFAKPVADIVSDGSEAAIPQPPAGTYYIRTGVDLGDPASVVYAKPQRIDVGAFVGDSSRSPVQSGDGNLLLNDWSGRTNPR
;
A
#
# COMPACT_ATOMS: atom_id res chain seq x y z
N MET A 1 -11.53 17.72 68.55
CA MET A 1 -11.90 18.31 69.85
C MET A 1 -11.17 19.64 69.99
N ALA A 2 -11.93 20.73 70.20
CA ALA A 2 -11.59 21.98 70.94
C ALA A 2 -10.24 22.67 70.63
N LYS A 3 -10.11 23.99 70.46
CA LYS A 3 -10.90 25.21 70.74
C LYS A 3 -10.07 26.35 70.06
N GLN A 4 -10.64 27.35 69.38
CA GLN A 4 -11.09 28.65 69.96
C GLN A 4 -9.99 29.33 70.81
N VAL A 5 -9.66 30.64 70.73
CA VAL A 5 -10.45 31.82 70.35
C VAL A 5 -9.56 33.09 70.52
N GLU A 6 -9.84 34.14 69.71
CA GLU A 6 -9.79 35.61 69.97
C GLU A 6 -8.60 36.26 70.69
N ALA A 7 -8.31 37.56 70.58
CA ALA A 7 -8.61 38.68 69.69
C ALA A 7 -7.84 39.86 70.32
N PHE A 8 -7.31 40.81 69.54
CA PHE A 8 -7.28 42.20 70.02
C PHE A 8 -7.34 43.18 68.86
N ARG A 9 -8.38 44.00 68.94
CA ARG A 9 -8.79 45.07 68.04
C ARG A 9 -8.09 46.36 68.50
N ARG A 10 -7.59 47.19 67.60
CA ARG A 10 -7.60 48.66 67.76
C ARG A 10 -7.50 49.34 66.39
N GLU A 11 -8.51 50.15 66.13
CA GLU A 11 -8.74 50.95 64.94
C GLU A 11 -7.77 52.12 64.81
N GLY A 12 -7.51 52.55 63.57
CA GLY A 12 -6.79 53.78 63.24
C GLY A 12 -6.98 54.13 61.76
N PHE A 13 -7.77 55.15 61.50
CA PHE A 13 -8.33 55.60 60.23
C PHE A 13 -7.35 56.00 59.10
N ARG A 14 -7.83 55.76 57.86
CA ARG A 14 -7.67 56.55 56.61
C ARG A 14 -6.27 56.71 55.98
N ARG A 15 -6.13 56.16 54.75
CA ARG A 15 -6.29 56.89 53.46
C ARG A 15 -6.19 55.92 52.29
N ALA A 16 -7.21 55.95 51.43
CA ALA A 16 -7.24 55.24 50.15
C ALA A 16 -6.48 56.05 49.09
N ALA A 17 -5.63 55.38 48.32
CA ALA A 17 -5.14 55.83 47.03
C ALA A 17 -5.27 54.65 46.06
N VAL A 18 -6.32 54.68 45.24
CA VAL A 18 -6.53 53.75 44.13
C VAL A 18 -5.88 54.39 42.91
N VAL A 19 -4.79 53.79 42.41
CA VAL A 19 -4.22 54.10 41.10
C VAL A 19 -4.85 53.11 40.10
N GLY A 20 -5.72 53.64 39.24
CA GLY A 20 -6.34 52.90 38.15
C GLY A 20 -5.35 52.69 37.00
N ALA A 21 -5.08 51.43 36.67
CA ALA A 21 -4.37 51.05 35.45
C ALA A 21 -5.37 50.99 34.29
N LEU A 22 -5.23 51.94 33.36
CA LEU A 22 -5.94 52.05 32.09
C LEU A 22 -5.35 51.01 31.12
N VAL A 23 -6.04 49.88 30.91
CA VAL A 23 -5.74 48.95 29.82
C VAL A 23 -6.36 49.51 28.55
N VAL A 24 -5.54 50.09 27.68
CA VAL A 24 -5.90 50.46 26.31
C VAL A 24 -5.98 49.17 25.49
N PHE A 25 -7.19 48.63 25.33
CA PHE A 25 -7.47 47.61 24.32
C PHE A 25 -7.47 48.27 22.94
N GLY A 26 -6.30 48.28 22.28
CA GLY A 26 -6.17 48.50 20.85
C GLY A 26 -6.72 47.29 20.09
N GLY A 27 -8.04 47.11 20.08
CA GLY A 27 -8.70 46.11 19.27
C GLY A 27 -8.61 46.51 17.81
N VAL A 28 -7.67 45.92 17.08
CA VAL A 28 -7.75 45.85 15.62
C VAL A 28 -9.04 45.08 15.31
N TRP A 29 -10.09 45.80 14.92
CA TRP A 29 -11.28 45.20 14.33
C TRP A 29 -10.87 44.50 13.05
N GLN A 30 -10.57 43.21 13.13
CA GLN A 30 -10.62 42.36 11.96
C GLN A 30 -12.09 42.33 11.52
N ALA A 31 -12.36 42.84 10.33
CA ALA A 31 -13.66 42.73 9.69
C ALA A 31 -14.05 41.24 9.64
N ALA A 32 -15.04 40.86 10.43
CA ALA A 32 -15.68 39.56 10.30
C ALA A 32 -16.39 39.54 8.94
N PHE A 33 -15.80 38.82 7.97
CA PHE A 33 -16.46 38.55 6.70
C PHE A 33 -17.80 37.84 6.95
N ALA A 34 -18.82 38.29 6.23
CA ALA A 34 -20.23 37.90 6.32
C ALA A 34 -20.46 36.38 6.46
N GLN A 35 -21.56 35.97 7.12
CA GLN A 35 -21.99 34.57 7.14
C GLN A 35 -23.26 34.36 6.28
N PRO A 36 -23.10 33.99 5.00
CA PRO A 36 -24.15 33.36 4.21
C PRO A 36 -24.75 32.18 4.98
N SER A 37 -26.07 32.21 5.21
CA SER A 37 -26.82 31.24 5.99
C SER A 37 -27.45 30.16 5.08
N GLY A 38 -26.89 29.87 3.91
CA GLY A 38 -27.31 28.76 3.02
C GLY A 38 -28.51 29.05 2.10
N ALA A 39 -29.19 28.00 1.64
CA ALA A 39 -30.34 28.07 0.72
C ALA A 39 -31.63 27.52 1.36
N ASP A 40 -32.79 28.09 1.00
CA ASP A 40 -34.14 27.58 1.28
C ASP A 40 -34.99 27.68 0.00
N GLY A 41 -35.26 26.55 -0.65
CA GLY A 41 -35.95 26.52 -1.93
C GLY A 41 -35.25 27.35 -3.01
N SER A 42 -35.90 28.41 -3.49
CA SER A 42 -35.36 29.35 -4.49
C SER A 42 -34.60 30.53 -3.89
N ASP A 43 -34.41 30.56 -2.56
CA ASP A 43 -33.83 31.70 -1.86
C ASP A 43 -32.48 31.39 -1.23
N PHE A 44 -31.58 32.35 -1.35
CA PHE A 44 -30.40 32.49 -0.52
C PHE A 44 -30.79 33.09 0.83
N LEU A 45 -30.38 32.47 1.92
CA LEU A 45 -30.60 32.94 3.28
C LEU A 45 -29.39 33.75 3.76
N TYR A 46 -29.63 35.00 4.09
CA TYR A 46 -28.63 35.91 4.64
C TYR A 46 -28.96 36.24 6.10
N ARG A 47 -27.99 36.08 7.01
CA ARG A 47 -28.17 36.50 8.40
C ARG A 47 -27.76 37.97 8.53
N VAL A 48 -28.73 38.83 8.79
CA VAL A 48 -28.56 40.28 8.95
C VAL A 48 -27.50 40.56 10.00
N GLN A 49 -26.53 41.40 9.65
CA GLN A 49 -25.48 41.89 10.53
C GLN A 49 -25.79 43.31 11.03
N PRO A 50 -25.19 43.75 12.15
CA PRO A 50 -25.26 45.15 12.55
C PRO A 50 -24.81 46.08 11.42
N GLY A 51 -25.64 47.06 11.07
CA GLY A 51 -25.37 48.03 10.00
C GLY A 51 -25.90 47.65 8.61
N ASP A 52 -26.47 46.46 8.44
CA ASP A 52 -27.10 46.09 7.18
C ASP A 52 -28.41 46.85 6.93
N THR A 53 -28.63 47.23 5.67
CA THR A 53 -29.90 47.77 5.16
C THR A 53 -30.36 46.96 3.96
N LEU A 54 -31.63 47.02 3.60
CA LEU A 54 -32.10 46.34 2.38
C LEU A 54 -31.41 46.87 1.12
N ILE A 55 -31.05 48.16 1.11
CA ILE A 55 -30.36 48.82 0.01
C ILE A 55 -28.94 48.29 -0.13
N SER A 56 -28.18 48.24 0.98
CA SER A 56 -26.80 47.72 0.95
C SER A 56 -26.75 46.23 0.61
N LEU A 57 -27.75 45.45 1.02
CA LEU A 57 -27.86 44.04 0.68
C LEU A 57 -28.30 43.82 -0.78
N ALA A 58 -29.18 44.66 -1.32
CA ALA A 58 -29.54 44.62 -2.74
C ALA A 58 -28.35 45.01 -3.63
N ASP A 59 -27.58 46.03 -3.27
CA ASP A 59 -26.36 46.41 -3.98
C ASP A 59 -25.29 45.31 -3.97
N ARG A 60 -25.12 44.65 -2.82
CA ARG A 60 -24.15 43.57 -2.64
C ARG A 60 -24.52 42.29 -3.39
N TYR A 61 -25.79 41.88 -3.35
CA TYR A 61 -26.21 40.56 -3.81
C TYR A 61 -27.07 40.56 -5.08
N MET A 62 -27.76 41.63 -5.44
CA MET A 62 -28.71 41.63 -6.56
C MET A 62 -28.15 42.33 -7.81
N SER A 63 -28.81 42.14 -8.94
CA SER A 63 -28.47 42.80 -10.21
C SER A 63 -28.71 44.31 -10.21
N SER A 64 -29.56 44.81 -9.31
CA SER A 64 -29.88 46.22 -9.16
C SER A 64 -30.13 46.57 -7.69
N VAL A 65 -29.62 47.72 -7.27
CA VAL A 65 -29.87 48.32 -5.95
C VAL A 65 -31.36 48.47 -5.69
N GLU A 66 -32.17 48.75 -6.72
CA GLU A 66 -33.63 48.89 -6.61
C GLU A 66 -34.34 47.60 -6.16
N GLY A 67 -33.63 46.46 -6.21
CA GLY A 67 -34.08 45.17 -5.70
C GLY A 67 -34.44 45.18 -4.21
N TRP A 68 -34.02 46.20 -3.45
CA TRP A 68 -34.37 46.35 -2.04
C TRP A 68 -35.89 46.32 -1.79
N ARG A 69 -36.71 46.84 -2.71
CA ARG A 69 -38.18 46.80 -2.61
C ARG A 69 -38.73 45.37 -2.68
N LEU A 70 -38.15 44.56 -3.56
CA LEU A 70 -38.47 43.14 -3.65
C LEU A 70 -38.08 42.42 -2.37
N LEU A 71 -36.90 42.71 -1.82
CA LEU A 71 -36.45 42.14 -0.55
C LEU A 71 -37.39 42.53 0.59
N GLN A 72 -37.83 43.78 0.64
CA GLN A 72 -38.79 44.26 1.64
C GLN A 72 -40.11 43.47 1.58
N GLN A 73 -40.70 43.37 0.38
CA GLN A 73 -41.95 42.67 0.17
C GLN A 73 -41.84 41.18 0.49
N ARG A 74 -40.77 40.53 0.01
CA ARG A 74 -40.55 39.09 0.18
C ARG A 74 -40.31 38.69 1.64
N ASN A 75 -39.67 39.57 2.41
CA ASN A 75 -39.30 39.29 3.81
C ASN A 75 -40.24 39.97 4.82
N HIS A 76 -41.29 40.64 4.37
CA HIS A 76 -42.24 41.37 5.21
C HIS A 76 -41.55 42.35 6.17
N VAL A 77 -40.53 43.07 5.69
CA VAL A 77 -39.78 44.02 6.50
C VAL A 77 -40.56 45.33 6.65
N ALA A 78 -40.98 45.63 7.89
CA ALA A 78 -41.79 46.81 8.20
C ALA A 78 -41.06 48.14 8.00
N ASP A 79 -39.81 48.24 8.48
CA ASP A 79 -38.95 49.43 8.29
C ASP A 79 -37.75 49.08 7.41
N PRO A 80 -37.65 49.59 6.18
CA PRO A 80 -36.57 49.26 5.25
C PRO A 80 -35.20 49.81 5.66
N TYR A 81 -35.16 50.76 6.60
CA TYR A 81 -33.93 51.38 7.11
C TYR A 81 -33.41 50.74 8.40
N ARG A 82 -34.17 49.82 9.01
CA ARG A 82 -33.80 49.14 10.26
C ARG A 82 -34.02 47.64 10.15
N LEU A 83 -32.99 46.93 9.70
CA LEU A 83 -32.97 45.47 9.80
C LEU A 83 -32.53 45.05 11.19
N GLN A 84 -33.24 44.09 11.79
CA GLN A 84 -32.87 43.53 13.09
C GLN A 84 -31.65 42.60 12.94
N PRO A 85 -30.49 42.91 13.56
CA PRO A 85 -29.34 42.02 13.51
C PRO A 85 -29.67 40.62 14.02
N GLY A 86 -29.15 39.60 13.34
CA GLY A 86 -29.41 38.20 13.63
C GLY A 86 -30.66 37.62 12.95
N SER A 87 -31.56 38.45 12.41
CA SER A 87 -32.70 37.99 11.60
C SER A 87 -32.25 37.38 10.27
N VAL A 88 -33.11 36.56 9.65
CA VAL A 88 -32.82 35.90 8.37
C VAL A 88 -33.58 36.60 7.25
N LEU A 89 -32.83 37.07 6.25
CA LEU A 89 -33.34 37.67 5.02
C LEU A 89 -33.24 36.65 3.88
N ARG A 90 -34.34 36.44 3.16
CA ARG A 90 -34.45 35.62 1.96
C ARG A 90 -34.21 36.46 0.71
N ILE A 91 -33.17 36.12 -0.04
CA ILE A 91 -32.76 36.79 -1.29
C ILE A 91 -32.98 35.80 -2.44
N PRO A 92 -33.86 36.08 -3.42
CA PRO A 92 -34.12 35.15 -4.52
C PRO A 92 -32.89 34.87 -5.38
N PHE A 93 -32.52 33.60 -5.58
CA PHE A 93 -31.36 33.22 -6.41
C PHE A 93 -31.48 33.69 -7.86
N ASP A 94 -32.70 33.78 -8.40
CA ASP A 94 -32.97 34.26 -9.76
C ASP A 94 -32.80 35.78 -9.92
N ARG A 95 -32.48 36.49 -8.83
CA ARG A 95 -32.16 37.92 -8.82
C ARG A 95 -30.70 38.22 -8.44
N ILE A 96 -29.92 37.18 -8.16
CA ILE A 96 -28.48 37.28 -7.90
C ILE A 96 -27.75 37.05 -9.23
N PRO A 97 -26.92 37.99 -9.72
CA PRO A 97 -26.17 37.80 -10.95
C PRO A 97 -25.23 36.60 -10.86
N VAL A 98 -25.14 35.80 -11.92
CA VAL A 98 -24.23 34.66 -12.00
C VAL A 98 -23.18 34.88 -13.07
N VAL A 99 -21.96 34.43 -12.81
CA VAL A 99 -20.84 34.40 -13.76
C VAL A 99 -20.39 32.95 -13.97
N PRO A 100 -19.88 32.58 -15.16
CA PRO A 100 -19.25 31.29 -15.36
C PRO A 100 -18.15 31.02 -14.33
N ALA A 101 -18.08 29.79 -13.83
CA ALA A 101 -17.04 29.33 -12.93
C ALA A 101 -16.50 27.97 -13.41
N THR A 102 -15.50 27.45 -12.72
CA THR A 102 -14.91 26.15 -13.04
C THR A 102 -14.66 25.34 -11.77
N ALA A 103 -14.83 24.03 -11.85
CA ALA A 103 -14.32 23.10 -10.84
C ALA A 103 -12.85 22.79 -11.14
N GLN A 104 -11.99 22.87 -10.13
CA GLN A 104 -10.59 22.44 -10.26
C GLN A 104 -10.48 20.95 -9.95
N VAL A 105 -9.83 20.19 -10.83
CA VAL A 105 -9.41 18.81 -10.56
C VAL A 105 -8.25 18.86 -9.58
N VAL A 106 -8.46 18.41 -8.35
CA VAL A 106 -7.41 18.33 -7.32
C VAL A 106 -6.66 17.01 -7.43
N PHE A 107 -7.39 15.94 -7.75
CA PHE A 107 -6.83 14.60 -7.91
C PHE A 107 -7.54 13.91 -9.07
N ALA A 108 -6.80 13.16 -9.87
CA ALA A 108 -7.34 12.30 -10.90
C ALA A 108 -6.44 11.11 -11.13
N ARG A 109 -7.04 9.93 -11.24
CA ARG A 109 -6.42 8.65 -11.60
C ARG A 109 -7.42 7.89 -12.45
N ASP A 110 -6.99 7.37 -13.60
CA ASP A 110 -7.85 6.57 -14.50
C ASP A 110 -9.27 7.17 -14.67
N ALA A 111 -9.30 8.48 -14.94
CA ALA A 111 -10.51 9.27 -15.08
C ALA A 111 -10.44 10.06 -16.39
N THR A 112 -11.54 10.11 -17.13
CA THR A 112 -11.60 10.75 -18.44
C THR A 112 -12.81 11.67 -18.58
N THR A 113 -12.74 12.57 -19.56
CA THR A 113 -13.93 13.27 -20.05
C THR A 113 -14.77 12.37 -20.97
N ALA A 114 -15.95 12.83 -21.39
CA ALA A 114 -16.77 12.13 -22.39
C ALA A 114 -16.02 11.83 -23.71
N ASP A 115 -15.11 12.71 -24.12
CA ASP A 115 -14.28 12.52 -25.32
C ASP A 115 -13.10 11.56 -25.07
N ARG A 116 -13.08 10.85 -23.94
CA ARG A 116 -12.00 9.96 -23.48
C ARG A 116 -10.65 10.66 -23.30
N LYS A 117 -10.65 11.98 -23.07
CA LYS A 117 -9.41 12.71 -22.70
C LYS A 117 -9.11 12.47 -21.22
N PRO A 118 -7.88 12.11 -20.83
CA PRO A 118 -7.53 11.87 -19.45
C PRO A 118 -7.62 13.17 -18.64
N LEU A 119 -8.21 13.07 -17.45
CA LEU A 119 -8.21 14.12 -16.45
C LEU A 119 -6.92 14.07 -15.64
N GLN A 120 -6.38 15.25 -15.32
CA GLN A 120 -5.17 15.40 -14.50
C GLN A 120 -5.40 16.50 -13.45
N ALA A 121 -4.67 16.40 -12.34
CA ALA A 121 -4.65 17.44 -11.32
C ALA A 121 -4.27 18.80 -11.93
N GLY A 122 -4.95 19.87 -11.50
CA GLY A 122 -4.79 21.22 -12.02
C GLY A 122 -5.73 21.60 -13.16
N MET A 123 -6.35 20.63 -13.85
CA MET A 123 -7.33 20.92 -14.90
C MET A 123 -8.55 21.66 -14.34
N LYS A 124 -9.17 22.51 -15.17
CA LYS A 124 -10.40 23.24 -14.84
C LYS A 124 -11.55 22.71 -15.70
N LEU A 125 -12.63 22.31 -15.05
CA LEU A 125 -13.84 21.79 -15.68
C LEU A 125 -14.96 22.82 -15.59
N ALA A 126 -15.51 23.19 -16.74
CA ALA A 126 -16.63 24.10 -16.83
C ALA A 126 -17.98 23.36 -16.70
N GLU A 127 -19.06 24.11 -16.79
CA GLU A 127 -20.41 23.60 -17.00
C GLU A 127 -20.44 22.62 -18.21
N ASP A 128 -21.33 21.63 -18.13
CA ASP A 128 -21.53 20.53 -19.09
C ASP A 128 -20.39 19.51 -19.19
N ALA A 129 -19.30 19.67 -18.41
CA ALA A 129 -18.25 18.67 -18.33
C ALA A 129 -18.81 17.31 -17.86
N GLN A 130 -18.48 16.27 -18.59
CA GLN A 130 -18.79 14.88 -18.23
C GLN A 130 -17.51 14.18 -17.82
N ILE A 131 -17.63 13.35 -16.78
CA ILE A 131 -16.54 12.69 -16.08
C ILE A 131 -16.88 11.22 -15.98
N GLU A 132 -15.95 10.37 -16.38
CA GLU A 132 -16.04 8.91 -16.24
C GLU A 132 -14.81 8.41 -15.49
N THR A 133 -15.00 7.53 -14.51
CA THR A 133 -13.91 6.89 -13.76
C THR A 133 -13.89 5.39 -14.07
N GLY A 134 -12.70 4.86 -14.38
CA GLY A 134 -12.49 3.43 -14.64
C GLY A 134 -12.58 2.57 -13.36
N ASP A 135 -12.26 1.29 -13.47
CA ASP A 135 -12.40 0.29 -12.39
C ASP A 135 -11.49 0.56 -11.17
N LYS A 136 -10.40 1.30 -11.39
CA LYS A 136 -9.49 1.79 -10.34
C LYS A 136 -9.42 3.31 -10.31
N GLY A 137 -10.29 3.97 -11.08
CA GLY A 137 -10.24 5.40 -11.30
C GLY A 137 -10.91 6.20 -10.21
N ALA A 138 -10.41 7.40 -9.95
CA ALA A 138 -11.05 8.34 -9.05
C ALA A 138 -10.72 9.76 -9.48
N VAL A 139 -11.64 10.68 -9.23
CA VAL A 139 -11.37 12.12 -9.39
C VAL A 139 -11.95 12.88 -8.21
N THR A 140 -11.21 13.88 -7.75
CA THR A 140 -11.70 14.82 -6.73
C THR A 140 -11.67 16.23 -7.28
N LEU A 141 -12.83 16.87 -7.25
CA LEU A 141 -13.05 18.23 -7.70
C LEU A 141 -13.10 19.17 -6.50
N ALA A 142 -12.59 20.38 -6.65
CA ALA A 142 -12.75 21.48 -5.72
C ALA A 142 -13.43 22.67 -6.39
N PHE A 143 -14.28 23.35 -5.64
CA PHE A 143 -14.95 24.59 -6.04
C PHE A 143 -14.44 25.77 -5.18
N ASP A 144 -14.73 26.99 -5.61
CA ASP A 144 -14.19 28.22 -5.02
C ASP A 144 -14.57 28.42 -3.53
N ASP A 145 -15.69 27.85 -3.08
CA ASP A 145 -16.12 27.89 -1.67
C ASP A 145 -15.47 26.81 -0.78
N GLY A 146 -14.53 26.05 -1.35
CA GLY A 146 -13.86 24.92 -0.70
C GLY A 146 -14.69 23.63 -0.67
N THR A 147 -15.87 23.60 -1.31
CA THR A 147 -16.63 22.37 -1.54
C THR A 147 -15.77 21.39 -2.32
N ARG A 148 -15.78 20.12 -1.89
CA ARG A 148 -15.08 19.02 -2.57
C ARG A 148 -16.06 17.94 -2.97
N VAL A 149 -15.84 17.38 -4.17
CA VAL A 149 -16.61 16.26 -4.70
C VAL A 149 -15.66 15.17 -5.14
N THR A 150 -15.66 14.05 -4.44
CA THR A 150 -14.92 12.84 -4.80
C THR A 150 -15.84 11.91 -5.57
N VAL A 151 -15.39 11.47 -6.75
CA VAL A 151 -16.06 10.52 -7.63
C VAL A 151 -15.22 9.24 -7.64
N PRO A 152 -15.65 8.17 -6.94
CA PRO A 152 -14.92 6.89 -6.86
C PRO A 152 -14.96 6.08 -8.18
N PRO A 153 -14.33 4.88 -8.23
CA PRO A 153 -14.32 4.03 -9.41
C PRO A 153 -15.70 3.65 -9.95
N GLY A 154 -15.77 3.39 -11.26
CA GLY A 154 -16.98 2.91 -11.94
C GLY A 154 -18.14 3.92 -11.94
N SER A 155 -17.83 5.21 -11.99
CA SER A 155 -18.82 6.29 -11.87
C SER A 155 -18.88 7.17 -13.12
N ARG A 156 -20.08 7.67 -13.43
CA ARG A 156 -20.32 8.64 -14.50
C ARG A 156 -21.07 9.84 -13.94
N VAL A 157 -20.40 10.99 -13.96
CA VAL A 157 -20.86 12.23 -13.35
C VAL A 157 -20.83 13.36 -14.39
N ALA A 158 -21.82 14.24 -14.37
CA ALA A 158 -21.86 15.44 -15.20
C ALA A 158 -22.00 16.70 -14.34
N LEU A 159 -21.24 17.73 -14.67
CA LEU A 159 -21.31 19.05 -14.06
C LEU A 159 -22.35 19.90 -14.81
N SER A 160 -23.64 19.60 -14.62
CA SER A 160 -24.74 20.28 -15.33
C SER A 160 -24.87 21.79 -15.04
N ARG A 161 -24.22 22.28 -13.98
CA ARG A 161 -24.11 23.70 -13.69
C ARG A 161 -22.86 23.98 -12.87
N VAL A 162 -22.04 24.94 -13.30
CA VAL A 162 -20.85 25.41 -12.56
C VAL A 162 -20.72 26.91 -12.72
N ARG A 163 -21.32 27.65 -11.79
CA ARG A 163 -21.32 29.12 -11.80
C ARG A 163 -21.00 29.66 -10.42
N ALA A 164 -20.70 30.95 -10.37
CA ALA A 164 -20.57 31.69 -9.12
C ALA A 164 -21.57 32.83 -9.10
N PHE A 165 -22.15 33.12 -7.94
CA PHE A 165 -22.92 34.33 -7.72
C PHE A 165 -21.96 35.52 -7.61
N ALA A 166 -22.09 36.45 -8.54
CA ALA A 166 -21.21 37.61 -8.63
C ALA A 166 -21.24 38.40 -7.33
N ARG A 167 -20.08 38.92 -6.90
CA ARG A 167 -19.91 39.79 -5.72
C ARG A 167 -20.24 39.15 -4.36
N ALA A 168 -20.77 37.92 -4.34
CA ALA A 168 -21.19 37.22 -3.13
C ALA A 168 -20.18 36.18 -2.63
N GLY A 169 -19.26 35.71 -3.49
CA GLY A 169 -18.32 34.63 -3.16
C GLY A 169 -19.01 33.27 -2.95
N LEU A 170 -20.19 33.09 -3.53
CA LEU A 170 -21.02 31.89 -3.39
C LEU A 170 -21.06 31.11 -4.70
N ILE A 171 -21.15 29.78 -4.61
CA ILE A 171 -21.24 28.91 -5.78
C ILE A 171 -22.71 28.59 -6.16
N ASP A 172 -22.93 28.31 -7.44
CA ASP A 172 -24.16 27.78 -8.02
C ASP A 172 -23.80 26.53 -8.85
N VAL A 173 -23.79 25.38 -8.16
CA VAL A 173 -23.27 24.12 -8.66
C VAL A 173 -24.36 23.05 -8.66
N ARG A 174 -24.49 22.35 -9.79
CA ARG A 174 -25.33 21.17 -9.92
C ARG A 174 -24.56 20.00 -10.50
N VAL A 175 -24.39 18.97 -9.68
CA VAL A 175 -23.74 17.72 -10.05
C VAL A 175 -24.81 16.68 -10.38
N HIS A 176 -24.65 15.96 -11.48
CA HIS A 176 -25.55 14.88 -11.90
C HIS A 176 -24.81 13.55 -11.95
N VAL A 177 -25.12 12.65 -11.01
CA VAL A 177 -24.59 11.29 -10.95
C VAL A 177 -25.48 10.40 -11.80
N LYS A 178 -25.02 10.09 -13.01
CA LYS A 178 -25.72 9.20 -13.94
C LYS A 178 -25.65 7.75 -13.47
N GLN A 179 -24.48 7.36 -12.97
CA GLN A 179 -24.19 6.01 -12.49
C GLN A 179 -23.02 6.05 -11.49
N GLY A 180 -22.99 5.12 -10.54
CA GLY A 180 -21.90 4.97 -9.58
C GLY A 180 -22.14 5.85 -8.35
N GLU A 181 -21.10 6.52 -7.87
CA GLU A 181 -21.12 7.27 -6.61
C GLU A 181 -20.51 8.66 -6.73
N ALA A 182 -20.99 9.59 -5.91
CA ALA A 182 -20.27 10.82 -5.57
C ALA A 182 -20.39 11.13 -4.07
N GLU A 183 -19.27 11.47 -3.46
CA GLU A 183 -19.19 11.98 -2.09
C GLU A 183 -18.92 13.48 -2.12
N SER A 184 -19.76 14.26 -1.44
CA SER A 184 -19.64 15.71 -1.39
C SER A 184 -19.42 16.18 0.05
N ASN A 185 -18.43 17.05 0.24
CA ASN A 185 -18.22 17.82 1.46
C ASN A 185 -18.39 19.30 1.12
N VAL A 186 -19.57 19.85 1.43
CA VAL A 186 -20.03 21.15 0.93
C VAL A 186 -19.74 22.25 1.93
N SER A 187 -19.01 23.30 1.51
CA SER A 187 -18.56 24.43 2.33
C SER A 187 -18.07 23.99 3.73
N PRO A 188 -16.98 23.20 3.82
CA PRO A 188 -16.49 22.65 5.09
C PRO A 188 -16.13 23.75 6.12
N LYS A 189 -15.73 24.94 5.65
CA LYS A 189 -15.42 26.09 6.51
C LYS A 189 -16.66 26.80 7.07
N LYS A 190 -17.87 26.34 6.70
CA LYS A 190 -19.17 26.94 7.09
C LYS A 190 -19.25 28.44 6.81
N THR A 191 -18.51 28.91 5.81
CA THR A 191 -18.55 30.27 5.28
C THR A 191 -19.82 30.53 4.48
N GLY A 192 -20.66 29.51 4.31
CA GLY A 192 -21.96 29.59 3.67
C GLY A 192 -21.91 29.12 2.22
N VAL A 193 -23.04 28.56 1.78
CA VAL A 193 -23.19 27.95 0.44
C VAL A 193 -24.21 28.78 -0.32
N GLY A 194 -23.96 29.01 -1.62
CA GLY A 194 -24.99 29.50 -2.53
C GLY A 194 -25.99 28.38 -2.81
N ARG A 195 -26.00 27.86 -4.02
CA ARG A 195 -26.83 26.71 -4.41
C ARG A 195 -25.93 25.53 -4.75
N TYR A 196 -25.99 24.48 -3.93
CA TYR A 196 -25.35 23.20 -4.24
C TYR A 196 -26.41 22.10 -4.30
N GLU A 197 -26.52 21.47 -5.47
CA GLU A 197 -27.44 20.36 -5.72
C GLU A 197 -26.67 19.18 -6.30
N ILE A 198 -26.97 17.99 -5.82
CA ILE A 198 -26.61 16.76 -6.52
C ILE A 198 -27.87 16.00 -6.91
N SER A 199 -27.86 15.43 -8.10
CA SER A 199 -29.02 14.74 -8.65
C SER A 199 -28.62 13.39 -9.23
N THR A 200 -29.55 12.45 -9.18
CA THR A 200 -29.55 11.18 -9.89
C THR A 200 -30.83 11.12 -10.74
N PRO A 201 -31.02 10.09 -11.59
CA PRO A 201 -32.26 9.93 -12.34
C PRO A 201 -33.53 9.92 -11.47
N ALA A 202 -33.45 9.43 -10.22
CA ALA A 202 -34.60 9.25 -9.33
C ALA A 202 -34.63 10.22 -8.12
N LEU A 203 -33.57 10.98 -7.87
CA LEU A 203 -33.40 11.76 -6.65
C LEU A 203 -32.71 13.10 -6.90
N VAL A 204 -33.19 14.18 -6.28
CA VAL A 204 -32.47 15.45 -6.20
C VAL A 204 -32.23 15.78 -4.73
N THR A 205 -30.97 16.07 -4.38
CA THR A 205 -30.55 16.39 -3.02
C THR A 205 -29.96 17.80 -3.00
N GLY A 206 -30.68 18.73 -2.38
CA GLY A 206 -30.23 20.11 -2.13
C GLY A 206 -29.60 20.23 -0.75
N VAL A 207 -28.49 20.95 -0.66
CA VAL A 207 -27.58 20.85 0.49
C VAL A 207 -27.15 22.19 1.06
N ARG A 208 -27.05 22.24 2.39
CA ARG A 208 -26.41 23.32 3.15
C ARG A 208 -25.38 22.76 4.12
N GLY A 209 -24.09 22.99 3.85
CA GLY A 209 -23.02 22.72 4.82
C GLY A 209 -22.99 21.27 5.33
N THR A 210 -23.11 20.30 4.42
CA THR A 210 -23.17 18.87 4.76
C THR A 210 -22.05 18.06 4.13
N ARG A 211 -21.74 16.96 4.79
CA ARG A 211 -21.06 15.82 4.19
C ARG A 211 -22.08 14.73 3.91
N PHE A 212 -22.18 14.29 2.67
CA PHE A 212 -23.17 13.31 2.26
C PHE A 212 -22.72 12.56 1.00
N ARG A 213 -23.32 11.39 0.78
CA ARG A 213 -22.96 10.47 -0.30
C ARG A 213 -24.20 10.11 -1.10
N VAL A 214 -24.06 10.11 -2.42
CA VAL A 214 -25.14 9.79 -3.36
C VAL A 214 -24.68 8.68 -4.28
N GLN A 215 -25.52 7.65 -4.42
CA GLN A 215 -25.27 6.55 -5.35
C GLN A 215 -26.43 6.42 -6.33
N ALA A 216 -26.11 6.03 -7.56
CA ALA A 216 -27.08 5.80 -8.62
C ALA A 216 -26.76 4.51 -9.38
N SER A 217 -27.76 3.66 -9.50
CA SER A 217 -27.82 2.57 -10.48
C SER A 217 -28.99 2.83 -11.45
N GLU A 218 -29.23 1.91 -12.38
CA GLU A 218 -30.32 2.04 -13.36
C GLU A 218 -31.70 2.22 -12.73
N SER A 219 -31.95 1.59 -11.59
CA SER A 219 -33.28 1.53 -10.96
C SER A 219 -33.33 2.03 -9.51
N VAL A 220 -32.17 2.26 -8.89
CA VAL A 220 -32.07 2.65 -7.47
C VAL A 220 -31.20 3.89 -7.33
N SER A 221 -31.64 4.82 -6.49
CA SER A 221 -30.82 5.95 -6.05
C SER A 221 -30.84 6.05 -4.53
N THR A 222 -29.68 6.31 -3.94
CA THR A 222 -29.55 6.49 -2.49
C THR A 222 -28.89 7.81 -2.16
N SER A 223 -29.24 8.36 -1.00
CA SER A 223 -28.56 9.50 -0.39
C SER A 223 -28.36 9.24 1.08
N SER A 224 -27.12 9.21 1.54
CA SER A 224 -26.72 8.99 2.94
C SER A 224 -26.13 10.27 3.52
N VAL A 225 -26.73 10.81 4.58
CA VAL A 225 -26.32 12.09 5.19
C VAL A 225 -25.42 11.82 6.39
N LEU A 226 -24.17 12.25 6.30
CA LEU A 226 -23.17 12.00 7.35
C LEU A 226 -23.11 13.16 8.36
N GLU A 227 -23.21 14.39 7.86
CA GLU A 227 -23.20 15.60 8.67
C GLU A 227 -24.25 16.60 8.17
N GLY A 228 -24.83 17.39 9.07
CA GLY A 228 -25.83 18.41 8.74
C GLY A 228 -27.18 17.84 8.27
N GLU A 229 -27.83 18.52 7.34
CA GLU A 229 -29.16 18.18 6.83
C GLU A 229 -29.28 18.48 5.33
N VAL A 230 -29.96 17.60 4.60
CA VAL A 230 -30.23 17.77 3.18
C VAL A 230 -31.72 17.67 2.89
N ALA A 231 -32.20 18.43 1.90
CA ALA A 231 -33.54 18.30 1.37
C ALA A 231 -33.52 17.34 0.18
N THR A 232 -34.20 16.21 0.29
CA THR A 232 -34.29 15.20 -0.77
C THR A 232 -35.63 15.28 -1.47
N LYS A 233 -35.63 15.28 -2.79
CA LYS A 233 -36.83 15.34 -3.63
C LYS A 233 -36.89 14.13 -4.56
N ALA A 234 -38.00 13.41 -4.52
CA ALA A 234 -38.33 12.31 -5.43
C ALA A 234 -39.71 12.59 -6.05
N GLY A 235 -39.73 12.93 -7.34
CA GLY A 235 -40.95 13.41 -8.01
C GLY A 235 -41.50 14.67 -7.33
N ARG A 236 -42.74 14.60 -6.82
CA ARG A 236 -43.40 15.71 -6.09
C ARG A 236 -43.17 15.69 -4.57
N ARG A 237 -42.56 14.65 -4.02
CA ARG A 237 -42.34 14.52 -2.58
C ARG A 237 -41.00 15.12 -2.20
N THR A 238 -40.98 15.95 -1.17
CA THR A 238 -39.76 16.50 -0.55
C THR A 238 -39.68 16.00 0.88
N GLN A 239 -38.51 15.52 1.29
CA GLN A 239 -38.22 14.99 2.61
C GLN A 239 -36.90 15.56 3.12
N GLY A 240 -36.92 16.22 4.28
CA GLY A 240 -35.70 16.58 5.01
C GLY A 240 -35.05 15.34 5.61
N VAL A 241 -33.73 15.21 5.46
CA VAL A 241 -32.92 14.09 5.93
C VAL A 241 -31.73 14.63 6.71
N LYS A 242 -31.70 14.33 8.01
CA LYS A 242 -30.63 14.75 8.92
C LYS A 242 -29.50 13.72 8.98
N ALA A 243 -28.35 14.16 9.46
CA ALA A 243 -27.20 13.30 9.76
C ALA A 243 -27.60 12.02 10.48
N GLY A 244 -27.03 10.88 10.07
CA GLY A 244 -27.36 9.56 10.61
C GLY A 244 -28.58 8.91 9.94
N PHE A 245 -29.21 9.56 8.96
CA PHE A 245 -30.27 8.99 8.14
C PHE A 245 -29.94 9.04 6.66
N GLY A 246 -30.64 8.22 5.88
CA GLY A 246 -30.59 8.24 4.43
C GLY A 246 -31.94 7.92 3.80
N VAL A 247 -31.99 8.07 2.48
CA VAL A 247 -33.14 7.71 1.66
C VAL A 247 -32.72 6.81 0.52
N GLN A 248 -33.58 5.85 0.19
CA GLN A 248 -33.54 5.07 -1.04
C GLN A 248 -34.77 5.43 -1.87
N VAL A 249 -34.58 5.61 -3.17
CA VAL A 249 -35.65 5.67 -4.15
C VAL A 249 -35.49 4.50 -5.11
N SER A 250 -36.51 3.66 -5.20
CA SER A 250 -36.57 2.53 -6.14
C SER A 250 -38.01 2.40 -6.66
N GLY A 251 -38.17 2.27 -7.98
CA GLY A 251 -39.50 2.16 -8.60
C GLY A 251 -40.46 3.33 -8.26
N GLY A 252 -39.93 4.53 -8.02
CA GLY A 252 -40.71 5.71 -7.61
C GLY A 252 -41.12 5.73 -6.12
N HIS A 253 -40.78 4.72 -5.34
CA HIS A 253 -41.03 4.67 -3.90
C HIS A 253 -39.83 5.21 -3.12
N LEU A 254 -40.07 6.23 -2.29
CA LEU A 254 -39.08 6.78 -1.37
C LEU A 254 -39.19 6.09 -0.01
N LYS A 255 -38.08 5.55 0.49
CA LYS A 255 -37.94 4.97 1.82
C LYS A 255 -36.84 5.68 2.58
N ARG A 256 -37.17 6.25 3.75
CA ARG A 256 -36.20 6.83 4.69
C ARG A 256 -35.83 5.78 5.75
N ALA A 257 -34.56 5.68 6.08
CA ALA A 257 -34.07 4.79 7.15
C ALA A 257 -32.86 5.42 7.88
N ALA A 258 -32.55 4.91 9.07
CA ALA A 258 -31.30 5.22 9.74
C ALA A 258 -30.13 4.59 8.98
N LEU A 259 -28.97 5.24 8.96
CA LEU A 259 -27.76 4.67 8.37
C LEU A 259 -27.29 3.47 9.20
N PRO A 260 -26.66 2.45 8.56
CA PRO A 260 -26.06 1.36 9.29
C PRO A 260 -24.91 1.87 10.17
N ALA A 261 -24.56 1.09 11.20
CA ALA A 261 -23.45 1.43 12.08
C ALA A 261 -22.09 1.32 11.34
N ALA A 262 -21.14 2.18 11.70
CA ALA A 262 -19.78 2.06 11.17
C ALA A 262 -19.12 0.76 11.69
N PRO A 263 -18.34 0.06 10.84
CA PRO A 263 -17.61 -1.13 11.28
C PRO A 263 -16.52 -0.77 12.29
N LYS A 264 -16.21 -1.68 13.20
CA LYS A 264 -15.04 -1.55 14.08
C LYS A 264 -13.83 -2.17 13.39
N LEU A 265 -12.83 -1.36 13.07
CA LEU A 265 -11.61 -1.83 12.40
C LEU A 265 -10.76 -2.67 13.36
N ASP A 266 -10.19 -3.76 12.85
CA ASP A 266 -9.21 -4.54 13.60
C ASP A 266 -7.85 -3.82 13.63
N ALA A 267 -6.88 -4.42 14.33
CA ALA A 267 -5.49 -3.97 14.29
C ALA A 267 -4.93 -4.04 12.86
N ILE A 268 -4.44 -2.91 12.34
CA ILE A 268 -3.57 -2.87 11.16
C ILE A 268 -2.18 -2.39 11.61
N PRO A 269 -1.09 -2.83 10.94
CA PRO A 269 0.24 -2.32 11.22
C PRO A 269 0.31 -0.80 11.00
N ASP A 270 1.01 -0.09 11.89
CA ASP A 270 1.24 1.34 11.71
C ASP A 270 2.20 1.60 10.53
N LEU A 271 3.10 0.65 10.24
CA LEU A 271 4.00 0.66 9.09
C LEU A 271 3.77 -0.58 8.23
N VAL A 272 3.43 -0.37 6.96
CA VAL A 272 3.23 -1.40 5.95
C VAL A 272 4.38 -1.34 4.95
N GLN A 273 5.21 -2.39 4.94
CA GLN A 273 6.33 -2.54 4.01
C GLN A 273 6.06 -3.71 3.06
N ARG A 274 4.91 -3.67 2.40
CA ARG A 274 4.49 -4.62 1.37
C ARG A 274 3.48 -3.95 0.45
N PRO A 275 3.48 -4.27 -0.85
CA PRO A 275 2.60 -3.61 -1.81
C PRO A 275 1.12 -3.90 -1.56
N CYS A 276 0.79 -5.04 -0.95
CA CYS A 276 -0.58 -5.40 -0.62
C CYS A 276 -0.69 -5.85 0.83
N PHE A 277 -1.73 -5.41 1.53
CA PHE A 277 -2.09 -5.92 2.85
C PHE A 277 -3.58 -6.21 2.94
N ARG A 278 -3.95 -7.16 3.80
CA ARG A 278 -5.35 -7.49 4.08
C ARG A 278 -5.79 -6.76 5.33
N ALA A 279 -6.78 -5.87 5.19
CA ALA A 279 -7.46 -5.25 6.31
C ALA A 279 -8.72 -6.04 6.69
N THR A 280 -8.99 -6.18 7.98
CA THR A 280 -10.19 -6.84 8.52
C THR A 280 -10.90 -5.94 9.51
N TRP A 281 -12.18 -6.23 9.75
CA TRP A 281 -13.02 -5.50 10.70
C TRP A 281 -14.10 -6.41 11.28
N GLN A 282 -14.79 -5.94 12.32
CA GLN A 282 -15.91 -6.67 12.90
C GLN A 282 -17.16 -6.60 12.00
N PRO A 283 -17.90 -7.71 11.82
CA PRO A 283 -19.17 -7.70 11.10
C PRO A 283 -20.19 -6.73 11.72
N VAL A 284 -20.90 -5.98 10.87
CA VAL A 284 -21.98 -5.08 11.29
C VAL A 284 -23.34 -5.73 11.06
N LYS A 285 -24.17 -5.79 12.11
CA LYS A 285 -25.54 -6.31 12.02
C LYS A 285 -26.35 -5.52 10.98
N GLY A 286 -26.94 -6.23 10.02
CA GLY A 286 -27.76 -5.64 8.95
C GLY A 286 -26.96 -5.12 7.75
N ALA A 287 -25.63 -5.16 7.80
CA ALA A 287 -24.80 -4.88 6.64
C ALA A 287 -24.77 -6.10 5.69
N VAL A 288 -24.95 -5.83 4.41
CA VAL A 288 -24.89 -6.83 3.32
C VAL A 288 -23.58 -6.73 2.52
N ALA A 289 -22.87 -5.61 2.65
CA ALA A 289 -21.57 -5.37 2.03
C ALA A 289 -20.79 -4.30 2.81
N TYR A 290 -19.55 -4.08 2.38
CA TYR A 290 -18.66 -3.04 2.87
C TYR A 290 -17.97 -2.37 1.69
N ARG A 291 -17.61 -1.11 1.90
CA ARG A 291 -16.68 -0.37 1.06
C ARG A 291 -15.42 -0.12 1.88
N ALA A 292 -14.27 -0.48 1.33
CA ALA A 292 -12.96 -0.19 1.90
C ALA A 292 -12.14 0.64 0.92
N ALA A 293 -11.53 1.72 1.39
CA ALA A 293 -10.71 2.61 0.59
C ALA A 293 -9.42 2.97 1.33
N VAL A 294 -8.36 3.22 0.57
CA VAL A 294 -7.11 3.83 1.05
C VAL A 294 -6.99 5.19 0.39
N ALA A 295 -6.79 6.23 1.18
CA ALA A 295 -6.60 7.59 0.68
C ALA A 295 -5.54 8.35 1.48
N ARG A 296 -5.05 9.48 0.97
CA ARG A 296 -4.12 10.36 1.72
C ARG A 296 -4.76 11.01 2.94
N ASP A 297 -6.10 11.06 3.00
CA ASP A 297 -6.84 11.61 4.13
C ASP A 297 -8.19 10.90 4.37
N ALA A 298 -8.78 11.13 5.55
CA ALA A 298 -10.09 10.57 5.94
C ALA A 298 -11.29 11.17 5.18
N SER A 299 -11.07 12.24 4.41
CA SER A 299 -12.07 12.84 3.52
C SER A 299 -12.09 12.21 2.13
N LEU A 300 -11.18 11.25 1.87
CA LEU A 300 -11.05 10.57 0.59
C LEU A 300 -10.77 11.54 -0.56
N THR A 301 -9.90 12.54 -0.33
CA THR A 301 -9.54 13.51 -1.37
C THR A 301 -8.62 12.91 -2.45
N GLU A 302 -7.76 11.98 -2.06
CA GLU A 302 -6.81 11.32 -2.98
C GLU A 302 -6.91 9.81 -2.77
N LEU A 303 -7.77 9.14 -3.54
CA LEU A 303 -7.95 7.70 -3.45
C LEU A 303 -6.79 6.95 -4.10
N SER A 304 -6.13 6.12 -3.31
CA SER A 304 -5.13 5.16 -3.79
C SER A 304 -5.75 3.80 -4.15
N ALA A 305 -6.62 3.29 -3.28
CA ALA A 305 -7.30 2.01 -3.47
C ALA A 305 -8.78 2.09 -3.07
N TYR A 306 -9.61 1.27 -3.71
CA TYR A 306 -11.05 1.22 -3.45
C TYR A 306 -11.59 -0.18 -3.75
N GLN A 307 -12.32 -0.76 -2.81
CA GLN A 307 -12.84 -2.12 -2.91
C GLN A 307 -14.23 -2.24 -2.32
N HIS A 308 -15.08 -3.02 -3.00
CA HIS A 308 -16.33 -3.53 -2.44
C HIS A 308 -16.11 -4.95 -1.93
N SER A 309 -16.55 -5.23 -0.71
CA SER A 309 -16.44 -6.57 -0.13
C SER A 309 -17.77 -7.02 0.46
N LYS A 310 -18.13 -8.28 0.20
CA LYS A 310 -19.27 -8.95 0.86
C LYS A 310 -18.90 -9.55 2.22
N THR A 311 -17.61 -9.61 2.53
CA THR A 311 -17.07 -10.17 3.77
C THR A 311 -16.40 -9.06 4.59
N PRO A 312 -16.19 -9.25 5.90
CA PRO A 312 -15.64 -8.20 6.76
C PRO A 312 -14.10 -8.09 6.64
N GLY A 313 -13.63 -7.92 5.39
CA GLY A 313 -12.23 -7.71 5.07
C GLY A 313 -12.01 -7.45 3.58
N ALA A 314 -10.90 -6.79 3.26
CA ALA A 314 -10.48 -6.52 1.89
C ALA A 314 -8.95 -6.53 1.78
N THR A 315 -8.44 -6.99 0.64
CA THR A 315 -7.04 -6.82 0.28
C THR A 315 -6.89 -5.50 -0.45
N LEU A 316 -6.01 -4.65 0.06
CA LEU A 316 -5.75 -3.31 -0.45
C LEU A 316 -4.29 -3.27 -0.89
N CYS A 317 -4.06 -2.77 -2.10
CA CYS A 317 -2.74 -2.67 -2.68
C CYS A 317 -2.40 -1.21 -2.99
N GLY A 318 -1.14 -0.86 -2.82
CA GLY A 318 -0.55 0.43 -3.17
C GLY A 318 0.92 0.24 -3.54
N ASP A 319 1.43 1.16 -4.33
CA ASP A 319 2.76 1.16 -4.93
C ASP A 319 3.61 2.38 -4.53
N GLU A 320 3.01 3.32 -3.81
CA GLU A 320 3.65 4.55 -3.39
C GLU A 320 3.91 4.60 -1.88
N ASP A 321 5.03 5.22 -1.52
CA ASP A 321 5.33 5.58 -0.15
C ASP A 321 4.42 6.71 0.36
N GLY A 322 4.25 6.74 1.68
CA GLY A 322 3.74 7.88 2.42
C GLY A 322 2.64 7.53 3.41
N ASP A 323 1.99 8.57 3.91
CA ASP A 323 0.95 8.44 4.91
C ASP A 323 -0.41 8.29 4.26
N TYR A 324 -1.17 7.33 4.77
CA TYR A 324 -2.48 6.96 4.26
C TYR A 324 -3.47 6.77 5.41
N THR A 325 -4.75 6.79 5.06
CA THR A 325 -5.86 6.44 5.93
C THR A 325 -6.66 5.33 5.28
N LEU A 326 -6.82 4.21 5.99
CA LEU A 326 -7.82 3.19 5.69
C LEU A 326 -9.19 3.75 6.10
N VAL A 327 -10.14 3.75 5.18
CA VAL A 327 -11.52 4.16 5.43
C VAL A 327 -12.46 3.01 5.06
N VAL A 328 -13.28 2.57 6.01
CA VAL A 328 -14.26 1.51 5.79
C VAL A 328 -15.66 1.97 6.19
N GLN A 329 -16.63 1.62 5.36
CA GLN A 329 -18.05 1.89 5.56
C GLN A 329 -18.84 0.60 5.36
N SER A 330 -19.85 0.38 6.19
CA SER A 330 -20.80 -0.72 6.00
C SER A 330 -21.94 -0.27 5.07
N ILE A 331 -22.54 -1.22 4.36
CA ILE A 331 -23.62 -1.02 3.41
C ILE A 331 -24.78 -1.93 3.81
N ASP A 332 -25.97 -1.38 4.02
CA ASP A 332 -27.17 -2.16 4.34
C ASP A 332 -27.93 -2.64 3.10
N ALA A 333 -29.01 -3.39 3.31
CA ALA A 333 -29.85 -3.92 2.22
C ALA A 333 -30.56 -2.83 1.39
N LEU A 334 -30.62 -1.58 1.85
CA LEU A 334 -31.15 -0.44 1.10
C LEU A 334 -30.05 0.27 0.27
N GLY A 335 -28.79 -0.18 0.37
CA GLY A 335 -27.65 0.53 -0.21
C GLY A 335 -27.31 1.81 0.56
N LEU A 336 -27.85 2.00 1.77
CA LEU A 336 -27.41 3.07 2.65
C LEU A 336 -26.10 2.67 3.31
N THR A 337 -25.31 3.67 3.62
CA THR A 337 -23.90 3.50 3.93
C THR A 337 -23.57 4.23 5.20
N SER A 338 -22.78 3.61 6.08
CA SER A 338 -22.47 4.16 7.39
C SER A 338 -21.60 5.43 7.31
N PRO A 339 -21.44 6.16 8.42
CA PRO A 339 -20.26 6.98 8.65
C PRO A 339 -18.96 6.18 8.46
N SER A 340 -17.87 6.88 8.16
CA SER A 340 -16.55 6.28 7.96
C SER A 340 -15.92 5.83 9.27
N ALA A 341 -15.49 4.58 9.35
CA ALA A 341 -14.45 4.15 10.28
C ALA A 341 -13.09 4.39 9.61
N ALA A 342 -12.19 5.11 10.29
CA ALA A 342 -10.91 5.50 9.72
C ALA A 342 -9.74 5.08 10.61
N ARG A 343 -8.63 4.66 9.99
CA ARG A 343 -7.38 4.37 10.71
C ARG A 343 -6.17 4.78 9.87
N PRO A 344 -5.25 5.61 10.41
CA PRO A 344 -4.03 5.98 9.72
C PRO A 344 -3.02 4.82 9.70
N PHE A 345 -2.18 4.80 8.68
CA PHE A 345 -1.01 3.93 8.56
C PHE A 345 -0.02 4.55 7.56
N THR A 346 1.24 4.12 7.62
CA THR A 346 2.29 4.56 6.71
C THR A 346 2.68 3.40 5.80
N VAL A 347 2.83 3.67 4.50
CA VAL A 347 3.41 2.75 3.53
C VAL A 347 4.85 3.15 3.27
N ARG A 348 5.77 2.19 3.31
CA ARG A 348 7.17 2.38 2.92
C ARG A 348 7.66 1.18 2.14
N LEU A 349 7.72 1.33 0.84
CA LEU A 349 8.20 0.34 -0.11
C LEU A 349 9.64 0.65 -0.57
N HIS A 350 10.15 1.85 -0.25
CA HIS A 350 11.48 2.29 -0.63
C HIS A 350 12.41 2.50 0.59
N PRO A 351 13.73 2.23 0.46
CA PRO A 351 14.38 1.63 -0.72
C PRO A 351 13.87 0.21 -0.97
N GLU A 352 13.92 -0.25 -2.22
CA GLU A 352 13.41 -1.57 -2.58
C GLU A 352 14.16 -2.69 -1.83
N ALA A 353 13.50 -3.84 -1.69
CA ALA A 353 14.16 -5.04 -1.19
C ALA A 353 15.27 -5.47 -2.18
N PRO A 354 16.49 -5.78 -1.70
CA PRO A 354 17.54 -6.28 -2.57
C PRO A 354 17.17 -7.62 -3.21
N TYR A 355 17.56 -7.83 -4.48
CA TYR A 355 17.50 -9.17 -5.08
C TYR A 355 18.54 -10.08 -4.44
N THR A 356 18.09 -11.20 -3.89
CA THR A 356 18.96 -12.21 -3.27
C THR A 356 19.69 -13.03 -4.35
N ILE A 357 20.97 -13.34 -4.12
CA ILE A 357 21.82 -14.08 -5.08
C ILE A 357 22.16 -15.47 -4.52
N GLN A 358 22.70 -15.54 -3.29
CA GLN A 358 22.98 -16.80 -2.59
C GLN A 358 22.89 -16.60 -1.08
N PRO A 359 22.52 -17.62 -0.30
CA PRO A 359 22.09 -18.97 -0.70
C PRO A 359 20.79 -18.98 -1.53
N ALA A 360 20.72 -19.82 -2.57
CA ALA A 360 19.55 -19.92 -3.42
C ALA A 360 18.44 -20.75 -2.75
N SER A 361 17.18 -20.42 -3.07
CA SER A 361 16.02 -21.11 -2.51
C SER A 361 16.00 -22.60 -2.87
N GLY A 362 15.71 -23.45 -1.87
CA GLY A 362 15.62 -24.90 -2.00
C GLY A 362 16.95 -25.63 -2.20
N LYS A 363 18.10 -24.92 -2.21
CA LYS A 363 19.42 -25.54 -2.37
C LYS A 363 19.98 -26.05 -1.05
N THR A 364 20.81 -27.09 -1.15
CA THR A 364 21.57 -27.65 -0.04
C THR A 364 23.04 -27.27 -0.18
N TYR A 365 23.62 -26.78 0.91
CA TYR A 365 25.01 -26.38 1.01
C TYR A 365 25.72 -27.22 2.08
N ARG A 366 27.05 -27.18 2.09
CA ARG A 366 27.82 -27.73 3.21
C ARG A 366 27.62 -26.83 4.43
N SER A 367 27.52 -27.42 5.61
CA SER A 367 27.64 -26.69 6.88
C SER A 367 29.03 -26.08 7.05
N GLY A 368 29.15 -25.08 7.91
CA GLY A 368 30.35 -24.28 8.08
C GLY A 368 30.19 -22.89 7.47
N GLU A 369 31.27 -22.34 6.94
CA GLU A 369 31.27 -21.00 6.36
C GLU A 369 30.48 -20.96 5.04
N LEU A 370 29.45 -20.13 5.00
CA LEU A 370 28.59 -19.93 3.84
C LEU A 370 28.50 -18.44 3.52
N ALA A 371 28.66 -18.11 2.24
CA ALA A 371 28.56 -16.73 1.77
C ALA A 371 27.12 -16.37 1.40
N PHE A 372 26.65 -15.27 1.98
CA PHE A 372 25.41 -14.59 1.66
C PHE A 372 25.71 -13.41 0.75
N SER A 373 24.96 -13.24 -0.32
CA SER A 373 25.09 -12.06 -1.17
C SER A 373 23.79 -11.67 -1.86
N TRP A 374 23.66 -10.38 -2.13
CA TRP A 374 22.50 -9.75 -2.74
C TRP A 374 22.93 -8.61 -3.68
N ALA A 375 22.01 -8.13 -4.50
CA ALA A 375 22.25 -7.00 -5.38
C ALA A 375 22.32 -5.68 -4.61
N ALA A 376 23.19 -4.77 -5.04
CA ALA A 376 23.23 -3.42 -4.48
C ALA A 376 21.97 -2.63 -4.88
N VAL A 377 21.41 -1.86 -3.94
CA VAL A 377 20.27 -0.96 -4.16
C VAL A 377 20.78 0.48 -4.11
N SER A 378 20.50 1.29 -5.14
CA SER A 378 21.07 2.63 -5.31
C SER A 378 20.81 3.57 -4.12
N ASP A 379 19.62 3.46 -3.52
CA ASP A 379 19.16 4.33 -2.45
C ASP A 379 19.49 3.76 -1.05
N ALA A 380 20.16 2.61 -0.99
CA ALA A 380 20.61 1.99 0.25
C ALA A 380 21.98 2.52 0.68
N ARG A 381 22.10 2.85 1.97
CA ARG A 381 23.37 3.17 2.65
C ARG A 381 23.97 1.96 3.34
N SER A 382 23.13 1.04 3.78
CA SER A 382 23.49 -0.22 4.41
C SER A 382 22.36 -1.23 4.23
N TYR A 383 22.58 -2.45 4.73
CA TYR A 383 21.63 -3.56 4.66
C TYR A 383 21.50 -4.19 6.04
N ASP A 384 20.28 -4.64 6.36
CA ASP A 384 20.05 -5.60 7.43
C ASP A 384 19.85 -6.98 6.81
N MET A 385 20.53 -8.00 7.32
CA MET A 385 20.36 -9.40 6.92
C MET A 385 20.00 -10.24 8.13
N GLU A 386 19.06 -11.17 7.97
CA GLU A 386 18.69 -12.14 9.00
C GLU A 386 18.74 -13.57 8.47
N VAL A 387 19.17 -14.49 9.33
CA VAL A 387 19.09 -15.94 9.11
C VAL A 387 18.41 -16.57 10.32
N ALA A 388 17.41 -17.42 10.12
CA ALA A 388 16.64 -18.06 11.16
C ALA A 388 16.34 -19.53 10.83
N ASP A 389 16.06 -20.33 11.84
CA ASP A 389 15.60 -21.73 11.72
C ASP A 389 14.07 -21.84 11.53
N ALA A 390 13.38 -20.70 11.47
CA ALA A 390 11.97 -20.59 11.20
C ALA A 390 11.66 -19.39 10.29
N GLU A 391 10.72 -19.56 9.36
CA GLU A 391 10.30 -18.53 8.39
C GLU A 391 9.75 -17.25 9.02
N THR A 392 9.34 -17.29 10.29
CA THR A 392 8.80 -16.12 11.00
C THR A 392 9.86 -15.12 11.41
N PHE A 393 11.14 -15.54 11.49
CA PHE A 393 12.24 -14.74 12.04
C PHE A 393 11.95 -14.19 13.43
N ALA A 394 11.17 -14.91 14.26
CA ALA A 394 10.84 -14.47 15.62
C ALA A 394 12.09 -14.39 16.52
N SER A 395 13.06 -15.30 16.28
CA SER A 395 14.36 -15.34 16.96
C SER A 395 15.45 -15.67 15.93
N PRO A 396 15.96 -14.69 15.15
CA PRO A 396 16.99 -14.95 14.17
C PRO A 396 18.27 -15.48 14.82
N ALA A 397 18.87 -16.53 14.24
CA ALA A 397 20.15 -17.06 14.67
C ALA A 397 21.31 -16.13 14.30
N ILE A 398 21.15 -15.39 13.18
CA ILE A 398 22.10 -14.38 12.73
C ILE A 398 21.32 -13.11 12.40
N GLN A 399 21.83 -11.98 12.87
CA GLN A 399 21.43 -10.64 12.45
C GLN A 399 22.70 -9.87 12.09
N GLU A 400 22.75 -9.29 10.91
CA GLU A 400 23.88 -8.52 10.42
C GLU A 400 23.42 -7.15 9.95
N HIS A 401 24.22 -6.12 10.25
CA HIS A 401 24.07 -4.78 9.70
C HIS A 401 25.40 -4.34 9.09
N GLY A 402 25.39 -3.89 7.83
CA GLY A 402 26.62 -3.47 7.16
C GLY A 402 26.40 -2.86 5.78
N GLN A 403 27.47 -2.34 5.18
CA GLN A 403 27.44 -1.75 3.83
C GLN A 403 27.75 -2.77 2.74
N ASP A 404 28.38 -3.88 3.13
CA ASP A 404 28.76 -4.94 2.20
C ASP A 404 27.53 -5.61 1.60
N VAL A 405 27.64 -6.00 0.33
CA VAL A 405 26.63 -6.78 -0.39
C VAL A 405 26.94 -8.28 -0.41
N ARG A 406 28.02 -8.67 0.27
CA ARG A 406 28.45 -10.05 0.46
C ARG A 406 29.07 -10.22 1.83
N VAL A 407 28.58 -11.18 2.59
CA VAL A 407 29.09 -11.52 3.94
C VAL A 407 29.20 -13.04 4.08
N SER A 408 30.22 -13.51 4.79
CA SER A 408 30.35 -14.93 5.15
C SER A 408 29.89 -15.15 6.58
N LYS A 409 29.10 -16.21 6.81
CA LYS A 409 28.66 -16.61 8.14
C LYS A 409 28.75 -18.12 8.30
N THR A 410 29.03 -18.56 9.51
CA THR A 410 29.10 -19.99 9.85
C THR A 410 27.74 -20.51 10.25
N LEU A 411 27.29 -21.59 9.62
CA LEU A 411 26.02 -22.26 9.93
C LEU A 411 26.22 -23.74 10.25
N SER A 412 25.54 -24.23 11.29
CA SER A 412 25.43 -25.67 11.54
C SER A 412 24.53 -26.33 10.50
N ALA A 413 24.59 -27.66 10.40
CA ALA A 413 23.61 -28.42 9.62
C ALA A 413 22.18 -28.12 10.09
N GLY A 414 21.24 -28.01 9.15
CA GLY A 414 19.88 -27.61 9.45
C GLY A 414 19.11 -27.09 8.24
N THR A 415 17.84 -26.76 8.47
CA THR A 415 17.03 -25.99 7.52
C THR A 415 17.00 -24.54 7.98
N TRP A 416 17.28 -23.63 7.07
CA TRP A 416 17.42 -22.20 7.36
C TRP A 416 16.55 -21.37 6.42
N TRP A 417 16.14 -20.21 6.90
CA TRP A 417 15.53 -19.15 6.13
C TRP A 417 16.41 -17.92 6.25
N TRP A 418 16.59 -17.19 5.15
CA TRP A 418 17.27 -15.91 5.18
C TRP A 418 16.51 -14.84 4.42
N ARG A 419 16.72 -13.59 4.83
CA ARG A 419 16.16 -12.40 4.19
C ARG A 419 17.11 -11.23 4.36
N VAL A 420 17.00 -10.26 3.45
CA VAL A 420 17.77 -9.02 3.49
C VAL A 420 16.87 -7.83 3.17
N ARG A 421 17.14 -6.66 3.77
CA ARG A 421 16.48 -5.40 3.41
C ARG A 421 17.47 -4.27 3.28
N SER A 422 17.10 -3.30 2.46
CA SER A 422 17.82 -2.05 2.30
C SER A 422 17.56 -1.09 3.47
N VAL A 423 18.57 -0.34 3.86
CA VAL A 423 18.51 0.72 4.86
C VAL A 423 19.00 2.01 4.21
N ALA A 424 18.13 3.00 4.09
CA ALA A 424 18.44 4.32 3.58
C ALA A 424 19.13 5.20 4.63
N GLU A 425 19.47 6.42 4.21
CA GLU A 425 19.95 7.46 5.11
C GLU A 425 18.94 7.77 6.24
N GLY A 426 19.46 8.02 7.43
CA GLY A 426 18.64 8.20 8.64
C GLY A 426 17.98 6.92 9.17
N GLY A 427 18.42 5.74 8.70
CA GLY A 427 17.96 4.44 9.22
C GLY A 427 16.57 4.03 8.74
N LYS A 428 16.04 4.68 7.69
CA LYS A 428 14.74 4.31 7.11
C LYS A 428 14.89 3.03 6.31
N THR A 429 14.16 1.99 6.69
CA THR A 429 14.25 0.68 6.05
C THR A 429 13.21 0.49 4.96
N GLY A 430 13.56 -0.29 3.95
CA GLY A 430 12.64 -0.83 2.97
C GLY A 430 11.94 -2.12 3.42
N PRO A 431 11.11 -2.72 2.55
CA PRO A 431 10.62 -4.07 2.75
C PRO A 431 11.77 -5.08 2.85
N TRP A 432 11.52 -6.16 3.58
CA TRP A 432 12.35 -7.36 3.49
C TRP A 432 12.18 -8.02 2.11
N SER A 433 13.25 -8.61 1.61
CA SER A 433 13.17 -9.59 0.51
C SER A 433 12.24 -10.74 0.90
N ASP A 434 11.84 -11.53 -0.09
CA ASP A 434 11.24 -12.83 0.19
C ASP A 434 12.17 -13.65 1.09
N ALA A 435 11.55 -14.42 2.00
CA ALA A 435 12.26 -15.34 2.87
C ALA A 435 12.67 -16.57 2.05
N LEU A 436 13.97 -16.74 1.81
CA LEU A 436 14.48 -17.88 1.05
C LEU A 436 14.83 -19.02 2.00
N ARG A 437 14.19 -20.18 1.79
CA ARG A 437 14.51 -21.42 2.51
C ARG A 437 15.68 -22.14 1.83
N PHE A 438 16.65 -22.62 2.59
CA PHE A 438 17.75 -23.46 2.12
C PHE A 438 18.15 -24.48 3.19
N GLN A 439 19.05 -25.40 2.86
CA GLN A 439 19.55 -26.41 3.79
C GLN A 439 21.08 -26.37 3.87
N THR A 440 21.60 -26.72 5.04
CA THR A 440 23.01 -26.99 5.26
C THR A 440 23.17 -28.40 5.77
N LEU A 441 24.19 -29.10 5.29
CA LEU A 441 24.44 -30.49 5.64
C LEU A 441 25.90 -30.70 6.04
N ASP A 442 26.10 -31.44 7.14
CA ASP A 442 27.42 -31.92 7.52
C ASP A 442 27.83 -33.06 6.58
N ILE A 443 29.00 -32.91 5.95
CA ILE A 443 29.63 -34.00 5.20
C ILE A 443 30.88 -34.41 5.98
N PRO A 444 30.82 -35.45 6.82
CA PRO A 444 31.98 -35.93 7.55
C PRO A 444 32.98 -36.55 6.56
N PRO A 445 34.30 -36.49 6.82
CA PRO A 445 35.30 -37.05 5.92
C PRO A 445 35.09 -38.54 5.59
N GLY A 446 34.53 -39.32 6.53
CA GLY A 446 34.22 -40.74 6.33
C GLY A 446 33.00 -41.01 5.44
N ALA A 447 32.20 -39.99 5.10
CA ALA A 447 31.08 -40.13 4.17
C ALA A 447 31.50 -40.06 2.70
N VAL A 448 32.77 -39.72 2.41
CA VAL A 448 33.30 -39.71 1.05
C VAL A 448 33.81 -41.12 0.70
N PRO A 449 33.19 -41.83 -0.24
CA PRO A 449 33.53 -43.22 -0.53
C PRO A 449 34.85 -43.29 -1.31
N PRO A 450 35.85 -44.10 -0.92
CA PRO A 450 37.08 -44.25 -1.71
C PRO A 450 36.78 -44.89 -3.07
N ALA A 451 37.54 -44.51 -4.11
CA ALA A 451 37.45 -45.17 -5.40
C ALA A 451 38.27 -46.47 -5.41
N SER A 452 37.74 -47.50 -6.06
CA SER A 452 38.53 -48.57 -6.65
C SER A 452 38.65 -48.28 -8.14
N VAL A 453 39.82 -48.52 -8.73
CA VAL A 453 40.06 -48.20 -10.14
C VAL A 453 40.54 -49.45 -10.81
N ASP A 454 39.98 -49.75 -11.97
CA ASP A 454 40.44 -50.80 -12.87
C ASP A 454 40.74 -50.23 -14.26
N ALA A 455 41.75 -50.75 -14.94
CA ALA A 455 42.00 -50.41 -16.34
C ALA A 455 41.14 -51.31 -17.23
N GLY A 456 40.44 -50.71 -18.19
CA GLY A 456 39.63 -51.41 -19.17
C GLY A 456 40.36 -51.57 -20.50
N ASP A 457 39.95 -52.57 -21.26
CA ASP A 457 40.44 -52.86 -22.62
C ASP A 457 40.04 -51.80 -23.67
N ASP A 458 39.24 -50.82 -23.24
CA ASP A 458 38.76 -49.68 -24.01
C ASP A 458 39.64 -48.44 -23.92
N GLY A 459 40.79 -48.53 -23.23
CA GLY A 459 41.71 -47.40 -23.01
C GLY A 459 41.19 -46.40 -21.98
N MET A 460 40.28 -46.83 -21.12
CA MET A 460 39.72 -46.04 -20.02
C MET A 460 40.10 -46.66 -18.67
N LEU A 461 40.30 -45.83 -17.67
CA LEU A 461 40.29 -46.22 -16.28
C LEU A 461 38.84 -46.16 -15.78
N HIS A 462 38.31 -47.29 -15.34
CA HIS A 462 36.99 -47.41 -14.74
C HIS A 462 37.12 -47.28 -13.22
N ALA A 463 36.69 -46.15 -12.69
CA ALA A 463 36.65 -45.91 -11.26
C ALA A 463 35.26 -46.25 -10.72
N HIS A 464 35.19 -47.03 -9.64
CA HIS A 464 33.96 -47.46 -8.97
C HIS A 464 34.02 -47.13 -7.48
N TRP A 465 32.89 -46.77 -6.88
CA TRP A 465 32.79 -46.47 -5.44
C TRP A 465 31.42 -46.86 -4.87
N PRO A 466 31.33 -47.15 -3.55
CA PRO A 466 30.04 -47.30 -2.88
C PRO A 466 29.11 -46.11 -3.11
N ALA A 467 27.81 -46.37 -3.24
CA ALA A 467 26.80 -45.32 -3.36
C ALA A 467 26.85 -44.36 -2.16
N LEU A 468 26.53 -43.08 -2.40
CA LEU A 468 26.39 -42.08 -1.35
C LEU A 468 25.30 -42.49 -0.35
N THR A 469 25.41 -42.03 0.90
CA THR A 469 24.38 -42.32 1.90
C THR A 469 23.03 -41.74 1.44
N PRO A 470 21.89 -42.32 1.87
CA PRO A 470 20.57 -41.83 1.49
C PRO A 470 20.36 -40.34 1.76
N GLU A 471 20.96 -39.80 2.82
CA GLU A 471 20.88 -38.39 3.19
C GLU A 471 21.60 -37.49 2.17
N LEU A 472 22.80 -37.87 1.74
CA LEU A 472 23.57 -37.15 0.71
C LEU A 472 22.89 -37.25 -0.66
N ALA A 473 22.41 -38.45 -1.01
CA ALA A 473 21.67 -38.66 -2.25
C ALA A 473 20.37 -37.84 -2.29
N ALA A 474 19.61 -37.79 -1.19
CA ALA A 474 18.39 -36.98 -1.07
C ALA A 474 18.68 -35.47 -1.13
N ALA A 475 19.86 -35.04 -0.69
CA ALA A 475 20.34 -33.66 -0.83
C ALA A 475 20.80 -33.30 -2.27
N GLY A 476 20.75 -34.25 -3.21
CA GLY A 476 21.20 -34.07 -4.59
C GLY A 476 22.73 -34.04 -4.74
N ALA A 477 23.46 -34.57 -3.75
CA ALA A 477 24.91 -34.69 -3.83
C ALA A 477 25.32 -35.66 -4.94
N ARG A 478 26.45 -35.36 -5.58
CA ARG A 478 27.07 -36.17 -6.62
C ARG A 478 28.49 -36.52 -6.21
N THR A 479 29.06 -37.54 -6.84
CA THR A 479 30.47 -37.87 -6.62
C THR A 479 31.32 -37.19 -7.68
N ARG A 480 32.27 -36.37 -7.24
CA ARG A 480 33.30 -35.80 -8.10
C ARG A 480 34.57 -36.64 -7.99
N VAL A 481 35.19 -36.97 -9.12
CA VAL A 481 36.41 -37.77 -9.19
C VAL A 481 37.48 -36.96 -9.86
N GLN A 482 38.64 -36.87 -9.21
CA GLN A 482 39.82 -36.22 -9.76
C GLN A 482 40.97 -37.20 -9.88
N LEU A 483 41.71 -37.08 -10.99
CA LEU A 483 42.98 -37.77 -11.23
C LEU A 483 44.06 -36.71 -11.46
N ALA A 484 45.23 -36.84 -10.83
CA ALA A 484 46.34 -35.89 -10.98
C ALA A 484 47.70 -36.60 -10.93
N SER A 485 48.73 -36.00 -11.53
CA SER A 485 50.12 -36.49 -11.42
C SER A 485 50.76 -36.14 -10.06
N GLU A 486 50.15 -35.23 -9.30
CA GLU A 486 50.61 -34.78 -7.99
C GLU A 486 49.50 -34.95 -6.93
N PRO A 487 49.86 -35.29 -5.68
CA PRO A 487 48.87 -35.53 -4.62
C PRO A 487 48.17 -34.24 -4.14
N THR A 488 48.59 -33.08 -4.64
CA THR A 488 47.99 -31.76 -4.35
C THR A 488 46.72 -31.50 -5.17
N PHE A 489 46.58 -32.17 -6.34
CA PHE A 489 45.51 -31.92 -7.31
C PHE A 489 45.41 -30.46 -7.75
N ALA A 490 46.53 -29.71 -7.72
CA ALA A 490 46.55 -28.31 -8.18
C ALA A 490 46.19 -28.17 -9.66
N LYS A 491 46.53 -29.17 -10.46
CA LYS A 491 46.16 -29.30 -11.88
C LYS A 491 45.75 -30.76 -12.16
N PRO A 492 44.47 -31.11 -11.97
CA PRO A 492 43.98 -32.45 -12.28
C PRO A 492 44.12 -32.74 -13.78
N VAL A 493 44.55 -33.96 -14.10
CA VAL A 493 44.53 -34.55 -15.44
C VAL A 493 43.08 -34.86 -15.86
N ALA A 494 42.25 -35.26 -14.90
CA ALA A 494 40.80 -35.41 -15.09
C ALA A 494 40.05 -34.89 -13.87
N ASP A 495 38.87 -34.33 -14.12
CA ASP A 495 37.94 -33.84 -13.09
C ASP A 495 36.50 -34.04 -13.57
N ILE A 496 35.83 -35.04 -13.03
CA ILE A 496 34.55 -35.56 -13.54
C ILE A 496 33.53 -35.54 -12.40
N VAL A 497 32.33 -35.04 -12.67
CA VAL A 497 31.18 -35.18 -11.76
C VAL A 497 30.29 -36.31 -12.29
N SER A 498 30.09 -37.34 -11.46
CA SER A 498 29.27 -38.50 -11.78
C SER A 498 27.95 -38.48 -11.00
N ASP A 499 26.87 -38.78 -11.71
CA ASP A 499 25.54 -38.97 -11.13
C ASP A 499 25.36 -40.38 -10.52
N GLY A 500 26.36 -41.25 -10.64
CA GLY A 500 26.31 -42.64 -10.19
C GLY A 500 27.50 -43.05 -9.31
N SER A 501 27.69 -44.37 -9.23
CA SER A 501 28.73 -45.02 -8.44
C SER A 501 30.00 -45.35 -9.25
N GLU A 502 30.14 -44.76 -10.42
CA GLU A 502 31.26 -45.01 -11.34
C GLU A 502 31.61 -43.81 -12.21
N ALA A 503 32.83 -43.78 -12.75
CA ALA A 503 33.26 -42.88 -13.80
C ALA A 503 34.32 -43.55 -14.68
N ALA A 504 34.22 -43.31 -15.99
CA ALA A 504 35.26 -43.67 -16.95
C ALA A 504 36.17 -42.46 -17.19
N ILE A 505 37.47 -42.63 -16.94
CA ILE A 505 38.49 -41.59 -17.08
C ILE A 505 39.43 -42.03 -18.22
N PRO A 506 39.73 -41.17 -19.22
CA PRO A 506 40.73 -41.50 -20.23
C PRO A 506 42.06 -41.91 -19.60
N GLN A 507 42.59 -43.07 -20.01
CA GLN A 507 43.81 -43.59 -19.42
C GLN A 507 44.99 -42.65 -19.74
N PRO A 508 45.70 -42.14 -18.72
CA PRO A 508 46.84 -41.26 -18.95
C PRO A 508 48.07 -42.09 -19.37
N PRO A 509 49.14 -41.45 -19.89
CA PRO A 509 50.39 -42.13 -20.16
C PRO A 509 50.96 -42.86 -18.94
N ALA A 510 51.77 -43.90 -19.17
CA ALA A 510 52.38 -44.66 -18.09
C ALA A 510 53.14 -43.75 -17.09
N GLY A 511 52.90 -43.98 -15.80
CA GLY A 511 53.43 -43.16 -14.72
C GLY A 511 52.66 -43.32 -13.42
N THR A 512 53.10 -42.61 -12.39
CA THR A 512 52.42 -42.55 -11.09
C THR A 512 51.38 -41.42 -11.09
N TYR A 513 50.17 -41.73 -10.64
CA TYR A 513 49.07 -40.78 -10.49
C TYR A 513 48.41 -40.91 -9.13
N TYR A 514 47.59 -39.93 -8.78
CA TYR A 514 46.78 -39.88 -7.58
C TYR A 514 45.33 -39.70 -7.99
N ILE A 515 44.44 -40.53 -7.45
CA ILE A 515 43.00 -40.41 -7.61
C ILE A 515 42.35 -40.05 -6.27
N ARG A 516 41.28 -39.25 -6.31
CA ARG A 516 40.41 -39.01 -5.16
C ARG A 516 38.96 -38.82 -5.60
N THR A 517 38.05 -39.28 -4.77
CA THR A 517 36.62 -38.98 -4.84
C THR A 517 36.28 -37.81 -3.91
N GLY A 518 35.19 -37.12 -4.19
CA GLY A 518 34.67 -36.04 -3.37
C GLY A 518 33.15 -35.97 -3.45
N VAL A 519 32.52 -35.49 -2.39
CA VAL A 519 31.07 -35.24 -2.36
C VAL A 519 30.82 -33.79 -2.80
N ASP A 520 30.10 -33.62 -3.89
CA ASP A 520 29.79 -32.33 -4.52
C ASP A 520 28.28 -32.03 -4.42
N LEU A 521 27.93 -30.94 -3.74
CA LEU A 521 26.54 -30.45 -3.61
C LEU A 521 26.16 -29.45 -4.73
N GLY A 522 26.98 -29.34 -5.77
CA GLY A 522 26.85 -28.36 -6.85
C GLY A 522 27.64 -27.06 -6.62
N ASP A 523 28.56 -27.05 -5.65
CA ASP A 523 29.53 -25.98 -5.42
C ASP A 523 30.95 -26.59 -5.39
N PRO A 524 31.70 -26.46 -6.51
CA PRO A 524 33.08 -26.96 -6.63
C PRO A 524 34.02 -26.53 -5.50
N ALA A 525 33.83 -25.33 -4.94
CA ALA A 525 34.71 -24.79 -3.91
C ALA A 525 34.50 -25.46 -2.54
N SER A 526 33.34 -26.08 -2.33
CA SER A 526 32.91 -26.67 -1.07
C SER A 526 32.99 -28.21 -1.06
N VAL A 527 33.57 -28.81 -2.10
CA VAL A 527 33.69 -30.27 -2.25
C VAL A 527 34.59 -30.85 -1.16
N VAL A 528 34.14 -31.94 -0.55
CA VAL A 528 34.88 -32.64 0.48
C VAL A 528 35.49 -33.87 -0.14
N TYR A 529 36.81 -33.87 -0.27
CA TYR A 529 37.53 -34.97 -0.89
C TYR A 529 37.97 -36.02 0.14
N ALA A 530 37.95 -37.27 -0.28
CA ALA A 530 38.63 -38.36 0.41
C ALA A 530 40.15 -38.14 0.34
N LYS A 531 40.88 -38.90 1.17
CA LYS A 531 42.33 -38.93 1.07
C LYS A 531 42.76 -39.44 -0.32
N PRO A 532 43.74 -38.81 -0.97
CA PRO A 532 44.27 -39.29 -2.24
C PRO A 532 44.79 -40.72 -2.14
N GLN A 533 44.51 -41.53 -3.17
CA GLN A 533 45.07 -42.86 -3.35
C GLN A 533 46.05 -42.81 -4.52
N ARG A 534 47.23 -43.39 -4.34
CA ARG A 534 48.22 -43.53 -5.40
C ARG A 534 47.86 -44.72 -6.28
N ILE A 535 47.93 -44.52 -7.59
CA ILE A 535 47.85 -45.58 -8.59
C ILE A 535 49.08 -45.48 -9.51
N ASP A 536 49.58 -46.63 -9.97
CA ASP A 536 50.65 -46.68 -10.95
C ASP A 536 50.07 -47.22 -12.26
N VAL A 537 50.07 -46.38 -13.31
CA VAL A 537 49.64 -46.75 -14.65
C VAL A 537 50.84 -47.30 -15.39
N GLY A 538 50.87 -48.61 -15.65
CA GLY A 538 51.98 -49.28 -16.33
C GLY A 538 51.82 -49.32 -17.85
N ALA A 539 52.93 -49.53 -18.56
CA ALA A 539 52.93 -50.13 -19.89
C ALA A 539 53.34 -51.60 -19.71
N PHE A 540 52.41 -52.54 -19.86
CA PHE A 540 52.78 -53.96 -19.75
C PHE A 540 53.52 -54.40 -21.01
N VAL A 541 54.69 -55.02 -20.81
CA VAL A 541 55.35 -55.83 -21.83
C VAL A 541 55.00 -57.28 -21.51
N GLY A 542 54.11 -57.89 -22.30
CA GLY A 542 53.79 -59.31 -22.21
C GLY A 542 54.90 -60.17 -22.81
N ASP A 543 55.08 -61.39 -22.30
CA ASP A 543 55.91 -62.39 -22.94
C ASP A 543 55.27 -62.90 -24.26
N SER A 544 55.97 -63.74 -25.02
CA SER A 544 55.44 -64.34 -26.26
C SER A 544 54.18 -65.19 -26.08
N SER A 545 53.80 -65.46 -24.84
CA SER A 545 52.65 -66.24 -24.39
C SER A 545 51.47 -65.34 -23.96
N ARG A 546 51.66 -64.01 -23.98
CA ARG A 546 50.70 -62.99 -23.52
C ARG A 546 50.23 -63.15 -22.07
N SER A 547 51.09 -63.65 -21.19
CA SER A 547 50.81 -63.67 -19.74
C SER A 547 51.45 -62.46 -19.06
N PRO A 548 50.77 -61.80 -18.09
CA PRO A 548 51.37 -60.71 -17.31
C PRO A 548 52.48 -61.24 -16.40
N VAL A 549 53.65 -60.59 -16.41
CA VAL A 549 54.77 -60.92 -15.53
C VAL A 549 54.65 -60.09 -14.24
N GLN A 550 54.51 -60.76 -13.09
CA GLN A 550 54.42 -60.12 -11.77
C GLN A 550 55.78 -59.60 -11.27
N SER A 551 55.81 -58.38 -10.76
CA SER A 551 56.87 -57.89 -9.85
C SER A 551 56.53 -58.28 -8.41
N GLY A 552 57.52 -58.75 -7.65
CA GLY A 552 57.39 -59.49 -6.39
C GLY A 552 56.88 -58.76 -5.14
N ASP A 553 56.30 -57.57 -5.25
CA ASP A 553 55.96 -56.72 -4.09
C ASP A 553 54.45 -56.58 -3.79
N GLY A 554 53.58 -57.42 -4.38
CA GLY A 554 52.21 -57.59 -3.90
C GLY A 554 51.22 -56.42 -4.10
N ASN A 555 51.52 -55.46 -4.98
CA ASN A 555 50.57 -54.40 -5.35
C ASN A 555 49.56 -54.85 -6.43
N LEU A 556 48.34 -54.32 -6.34
CA LEU A 556 47.27 -54.47 -7.35
C LEU A 556 47.69 -53.87 -8.69
N LEU A 557 47.73 -54.70 -9.73
CA LEU A 557 48.12 -54.38 -11.10
C LEU A 557 46.86 -54.40 -11.98
N LEU A 558 46.62 -53.31 -12.72
CA LEU A 558 45.46 -53.17 -13.60
C LEU A 558 45.82 -53.54 -15.04
N ASN A 559 45.07 -54.47 -15.64
CA ASN A 559 45.29 -54.98 -17.00
C ASN A 559 44.86 -53.98 -18.07
N ASP A 560 45.62 -53.87 -19.16
CA ASP A 560 45.27 -53.11 -20.38
C ASP A 560 45.38 -54.07 -21.57
N TRP A 561 44.26 -54.55 -22.13
CA TRP A 561 44.26 -55.27 -23.40
C TRP A 561 43.72 -54.41 -24.54
N SER A 562 44.59 -53.65 -25.19
CA SER A 562 44.27 -53.01 -26.48
C SER A 562 44.25 -54.01 -27.65
N GLY A 563 43.07 -54.57 -27.94
CA GLY A 563 42.82 -55.40 -29.12
C GLY A 563 42.69 -54.59 -30.41
N ARG A 564 43.79 -54.29 -31.10
CA ARG A 564 43.74 -53.95 -32.54
C ARG A 564 43.62 -55.24 -33.37
N THR A 565 42.43 -55.54 -33.87
CA THR A 565 42.24 -56.47 -34.99
C THR A 565 41.87 -55.67 -36.23
N ASN A 566 42.76 -55.71 -37.23
CA ASN A 566 42.44 -55.32 -38.60
C ASN A 566 42.51 -56.59 -39.46
N PRO A 567 41.44 -56.99 -40.15
CA PRO A 567 41.58 -57.85 -41.31
C PRO A 567 40.94 -57.22 -42.56
N ARG A 568 41.83 -56.87 -43.50
CA ARG A 568 41.65 -56.57 -44.94
C ARG A 568 40.77 -55.38 -45.35
#